data_AF-A0A3E4QJZ5-F1
#
_entry.id   AF-A0A3E4QJZ5-F1
#
_cell.length_a   1.000
_cell.length_b   1.000
_cell.length_c   1.000
_cell.angle_alpha   90.00
_cell.angle_beta   90.00
_cell.angle_gamma   90.00
#
_symmetry.space_group_name_H-M   'P 1'
#
loop_
_entity.id
_entity.type
_entity.pdbx_description
1 polymer ?
#
loop_
_entity_poly.entity_id
_entity_poly.type
_entity_poly.pdbx_seq_one_letter_code
_entity_poly.pdbx_strand_id
1 'polypeptide(L)'
;MQHQDFYHQYATIQEEEVRALNEALRNRTDKEFHWYADFPYVIAELSTCDGHVDAKVMAVKYPITLSGGILIMPDEDNEYYEVGYNDIQFGDIDGILDELPEE
;
A
#
# COMPACT_ATOMS: atom_id res chain seq x y z
N MET A 1 -1.99 -23.79 21.45
CA MET A 1 -2.99 -23.09 20.62
C MET A 1 -2.78 -21.60 20.82
N GLN A 2 -2.03 -20.96 19.94
CA GLN A 2 -1.77 -19.50 19.96
C GLN A 2 -1.73 -18.90 18.54
N HIS A 3 -1.67 -19.71 17.48
CA HIS A 3 -1.59 -19.20 16.10
C HIS A 3 -2.84 -18.44 15.64
N GLN A 4 -4.04 -18.81 16.10
CA GLN A 4 -5.26 -18.11 15.71
C GLN A 4 -5.31 -16.66 16.21
N ASP A 5 -4.79 -16.36 17.41
CA ASP A 5 -4.80 -14.99 17.94
C ASP A 5 -3.90 -14.05 17.13
N PHE A 6 -2.74 -14.54 16.67
CA PHE A 6 -1.83 -13.72 15.86
C PHE A 6 -2.43 -13.34 14.50
N TYR A 7 -3.05 -14.29 13.79
CA TYR A 7 -3.68 -13.98 12.49
C TYR A 7 -4.80 -12.95 12.62
N HIS A 8 -5.61 -13.02 13.68
CA HIS A 8 -6.66 -12.02 13.92
C HIS A 8 -6.08 -10.65 14.26
N GLN A 9 -4.98 -10.60 15.02
CA GLN A 9 -4.29 -9.34 15.33
C GLN A 9 -3.71 -8.70 14.06
N TYR A 10 -3.04 -9.48 13.20
CA TYR A 10 -2.50 -8.98 11.93
C TYR A 10 -3.58 -8.43 11.01
N ALA A 11 -4.69 -9.17 10.82
CA ALA A 11 -5.79 -8.71 10.00
C ALA A 11 -6.42 -7.42 10.55
N THR A 12 -6.56 -7.32 11.88
CA THR A 12 -7.10 -6.11 12.53
C THR A 12 -6.18 -4.90 12.28
N ILE A 13 -4.87 -5.05 12.46
CA ILE A 13 -3.91 -3.95 12.25
C ILE A 13 -3.94 -3.47 10.80
N GLN A 14 -3.92 -4.39 9.83
CA GLN A 14 -3.96 -4.04 8.41
C GLN A 14 -5.27 -3.33 8.03
N GLU A 15 -6.41 -3.74 8.60
CA GLU A 15 -7.68 -3.04 8.41
C GLU A 15 -7.66 -1.61 8.97
N GLU A 16 -6.99 -1.40 10.11
CA GLU A 16 -6.86 -0.06 10.70
C GLU A 16 -5.94 0.86 9.89
N GLU A 17 -4.80 0.34 9.40
CA GLU A 17 -3.88 1.06 8.51
C GLU A 17 -4.58 1.48 7.21
N VAL A 18 -5.28 0.54 6.56
CA VAL A 18 -6.03 0.81 5.32
C VAL A 18 -7.18 1.79 5.55
N ARG A 19 -7.84 1.71 6.72
CA ARG A 19 -8.86 2.69 7.11
C ARG A 19 -8.26 4.08 7.25
N ALA A 20 -7.14 4.22 7.96
CA ALA A 20 -6.46 5.50 8.17
C ALA A 20 -6.00 6.11 6.83
N LEU A 21 -5.39 5.31 5.96
CA LEU A 21 -4.99 5.74 4.61
C LEU A 21 -6.19 6.20 3.78
N ASN A 22 -7.29 5.44 3.80
CA ASN A 22 -8.52 5.84 3.11
C ASN A 22 -9.13 7.14 3.67
N GLU A 23 -9.08 7.35 4.98
CA GLU A 23 -9.56 8.58 5.62
C GLU A 23 -8.70 9.78 5.23
N ALA A 24 -7.37 9.63 5.26
CA ALA A 24 -6.43 10.66 4.82
C ALA A 24 -6.71 11.05 3.36
N LEU A 25 -6.78 10.08 2.45
CA LEU A 25 -7.04 10.35 1.03
C LEU A 25 -8.43 10.93 0.77
N ARG A 26 -9.46 10.50 1.51
CA ARG A 26 -10.82 11.02 1.36
C ARG A 26 -10.93 12.53 1.66
N ASN A 27 -10.09 13.03 2.56
CA ASN A 27 -10.07 14.45 2.95
C ASN A 27 -9.30 15.32 1.96
N ARG A 28 -8.41 14.74 1.15
CA ARG A 28 -7.68 15.46 0.10
C ARG A 28 -8.61 15.91 -1.03
N THR A 29 -8.29 17.05 -1.65
CA THR A 29 -9.07 17.64 -2.75
C THR A 29 -9.17 16.68 -3.95
N ASP A 30 -8.03 16.14 -4.39
CA ASP A 30 -7.97 15.28 -5.57
C ASP A 30 -8.24 13.81 -5.24
N LYS A 31 -8.35 13.47 -3.95
CA LYS A 31 -8.52 12.12 -3.42
C LYS A 31 -7.44 11.12 -3.86
N GLU A 32 -6.30 11.65 -4.26
CA GLU A 32 -5.11 10.91 -4.62
C GLU A 32 -3.87 11.69 -4.21
N PHE A 33 -2.73 11.00 -4.16
CA PHE A 33 -1.44 11.61 -3.95
C PHE A 33 -0.40 10.93 -4.83
N HIS A 34 0.51 11.71 -5.40
CA HIS A 34 1.55 11.24 -6.31
C HIS A 34 2.91 11.60 -5.71
N TRP A 35 3.78 10.62 -5.56
CA TRP A 35 5.16 10.83 -5.13
C TRP A 35 6.06 11.02 -6.34
N TYR A 36 6.96 12.01 -6.22
CA TYR A 36 8.06 12.25 -7.16
C TYR A 36 9.43 11.94 -6.54
N ALA A 37 9.43 11.55 -5.26
CA ALA A 37 10.61 11.20 -4.48
C ALA A 37 10.87 9.69 -4.53
N ASP A 38 11.99 9.25 -3.97
CA ASP A 38 12.32 7.82 -3.89
C ASP A 38 11.44 7.05 -2.89
N PHE A 39 10.65 7.71 -2.04
CA PHE A 39 9.77 7.07 -1.06
C PHE A 39 8.31 7.46 -1.28
N PRO A 40 7.34 6.59 -0.90
CA PRO A 40 7.50 5.33 -0.16
C PRO A 40 7.90 4.12 -1.02
N TYR A 41 8.41 3.07 -0.37
CA TYR A 41 8.73 1.77 -0.95
C TYR A 41 7.92 0.68 -0.26
N VAL A 42 7.56 -0.36 -1.02
CA VAL A 42 6.79 -1.51 -0.55
C VAL A 42 7.32 -2.80 -1.14
N ILE A 43 7.05 -3.91 -0.47
CA ILE A 43 7.23 -5.26 -0.98
C ILE A 43 5.87 -5.73 -1.50
N ALA A 44 5.78 -6.00 -2.80
CA ALA A 44 4.54 -6.36 -3.48
C ALA A 44 4.60 -7.77 -4.09
N GLU A 45 3.46 -8.45 -4.19
CA GLU A 45 3.31 -9.70 -4.95
C GLU A 45 2.60 -9.40 -6.28
N LEU A 46 3.32 -9.55 -7.39
CA LEU A 46 2.77 -9.34 -8.72
C LEU A 46 2.54 -10.67 -9.42
N SER A 47 1.38 -10.81 -10.06
CA SER A 47 1.05 -12.02 -10.84
C SER A 47 2.01 -12.34 -12.00
N THR A 48 2.80 -11.35 -12.41
CA THR A 48 3.80 -11.44 -13.48
C THR A 48 5.18 -11.83 -12.98
N CYS A 49 5.42 -11.82 -11.67
CA CYS A 49 6.72 -12.10 -11.06
C CYS A 49 6.65 -13.35 -10.16
N ASP A 50 7.70 -14.15 -10.19
CA ASP A 50 7.84 -15.29 -9.28
C ASP A 50 8.33 -14.78 -7.91
N GLY A 51 7.39 -14.45 -7.02
CA GLY A 51 7.66 -14.03 -5.64
C GLY A 51 7.35 -12.57 -5.38
N HIS A 52 8.01 -12.01 -4.35
CA HIS A 52 7.84 -10.62 -3.96
C HIS A 52 8.84 -9.71 -4.66
N VAL A 53 8.40 -8.50 -5.00
CA VAL A 53 9.20 -7.46 -5.65
C VAL A 53 9.26 -6.21 -4.77
N ASP A 54 10.43 -5.60 -4.69
CA ASP A 54 10.57 -4.26 -4.13
C ASP A 54 10.08 -3.24 -5.17
N ALA A 55 9.17 -2.35 -4.75
CA ALA A 55 8.57 -1.38 -5.65
C ALA A 55 8.41 -0.01 -4.99
N LYS A 56 8.67 1.03 -5.79
CA LYS A 56 8.33 2.41 -5.42
C LYS A 56 6.84 2.62 -5.50
N VAL A 57 6.26 3.30 -4.53
CA VAL A 57 4.88 3.77 -4.62
C VAL A 57 4.89 5.10 -5.36
N MET A 58 4.24 5.10 -6.51
CA MET A 58 4.17 6.26 -7.39
C MET A 58 2.96 7.12 -7.07
N ALA A 59 1.84 6.46 -6.73
CA ALA A 59 0.63 7.16 -6.32
C ALA A 59 -0.27 6.26 -5.48
N VAL A 60 -1.13 6.90 -4.70
CA VAL A 60 -2.27 6.26 -4.06
C VAL A 60 -3.55 7.02 -4.36
N LYS A 61 -4.67 6.30 -4.47
CA LYS A 61 -5.96 6.85 -4.85
C LYS A 61 -7.09 6.25 -4.04
N TYR A 62 -7.94 7.11 -3.49
CA TYR A 62 -9.15 6.70 -2.82
C TYR A 62 -10.18 6.12 -3.82
N PRO A 63 -10.83 4.99 -3.50
CA PRO A 63 -10.59 4.16 -2.32
C PRO A 63 -9.43 3.17 -2.54
N ILE A 64 -8.62 2.98 -1.50
CA ILE A 64 -7.71 1.83 -1.38
C ILE A 64 -8.56 0.60 -1.04
N THR A 65 -8.45 -0.42 -1.87
CA THR A 65 -9.23 -1.66 -1.77
C THR A 65 -8.31 -2.88 -1.77
N LEU A 66 -8.89 -4.05 -1.54
CA LEU A 66 -8.16 -5.32 -1.55
C LEU A 66 -7.35 -5.51 -2.83
N SER A 67 -7.80 -4.97 -3.96
CA SER A 67 -7.22 -5.25 -5.29
C SER A 67 -6.90 -3.98 -6.11
N GLY A 68 -6.84 -2.81 -5.49
CA GLY A 68 -6.55 -1.58 -6.25
C GLY A 68 -6.41 -0.33 -5.39
N GLY A 69 -6.00 0.75 -6.04
CA GLY A 69 -5.79 2.07 -5.44
C GLY A 69 -4.33 2.41 -5.11
N ILE A 70 -3.38 1.48 -5.26
CA ILE A 70 -1.95 1.74 -5.06
C ILE A 70 -1.23 1.54 -6.39
N LEU A 71 -0.63 2.60 -6.92
CA LEU A 71 0.20 2.55 -8.12
C LEU A 71 1.65 2.37 -7.70
N ILE A 72 2.27 1.27 -8.13
CA ILE A 72 3.66 0.94 -7.84
C ILE A 72 4.49 0.85 -9.12
N MET A 73 5.80 0.98 -8.96
CA MET A 73 6.80 0.78 -10.00
C MET A 73 7.92 -0.10 -9.43
N PRO A 74 7.94 -1.40 -9.77
CA PRO A 74 9.01 -2.31 -9.38
C PRO A 74 10.36 -1.86 -9.94
N ASP A 75 11.43 -2.07 -9.16
CA ASP A 75 12.79 -1.73 -9.60
C ASP A 75 13.26 -2.62 -10.77
N GLU A 76 12.63 -3.79 -10.93
CA GLU A 76 13.02 -4.84 -11.90
C GLU A 76 12.74 -4.45 -13.36
N ASP A 77 11.53 -3.98 -13.65
CA ASP A 77 11.09 -3.65 -15.02
C ASP A 77 10.78 -2.16 -15.21
N ASN A 78 10.63 -1.39 -14.12
CA ASN A 78 10.22 0.01 -14.13
C ASN A 78 8.88 0.26 -14.85
N GLU A 79 8.03 -0.76 -14.94
CA GLU A 79 6.65 -0.62 -15.42
C GLU A 79 5.71 -0.22 -14.28
N TYR A 80 4.55 0.33 -14.63
CA TYR A 80 3.55 0.77 -13.65
C TYR A 80 2.49 -0.29 -13.46
N TYR A 81 2.27 -0.68 -12.21
CA TYR A 81 1.26 -1.66 -11.83
C TYR A 81 0.31 -1.06 -10.79
N GLU A 82 -0.99 -1.27 -10.97
CA GLU A 82 -1.97 -0.98 -9.92
C GLU A 82 -2.22 -2.25 -9.11
N VAL A 83 -2.04 -2.14 -7.79
CA VAL A 83 -2.23 -3.22 -6.82
C VAL A 83 -3.14 -2.78 -5.68
N GLY A 84 -3.67 -3.76 -4.96
CA GLY A 84 -4.39 -3.52 -3.72
C GLY A 84 -3.56 -3.83 -2.49
N TYR A 85 -4.11 -3.53 -1.31
CA TYR A 85 -3.41 -3.80 -0.06
C TYR A 85 -3.26 -5.29 0.25
N ASN A 86 -3.99 -6.18 -0.45
CA ASN A 86 -3.80 -7.63 -0.32
C ASN A 86 -2.47 -8.08 -0.93
N ASP A 87 -1.96 -7.33 -1.91
CA ASP A 87 -0.77 -7.68 -2.67
C ASP A 87 0.47 -6.97 -2.11
N ILE A 88 0.33 -6.25 -1.00
CA ILE A 88 1.36 -5.47 -0.32
C ILE A 88 1.69 -6.17 1.01
N GLN A 89 2.97 -6.23 1.38
CA GLN A 89 3.40 -6.85 2.63
C GLN A 89 2.84 -6.11 3.87
N PHE A 90 2.56 -6.86 4.94
CA PHE A 90 2.11 -6.30 6.20
C PHE A 90 3.09 -5.25 6.75
N GLY A 91 2.56 -4.10 7.19
CA GLY A 91 3.33 -2.95 7.70
C GLY A 91 3.69 -1.91 6.64
N ASP A 92 3.66 -2.26 5.35
CA ASP A 92 4.02 -1.32 4.29
C ASP A 92 2.94 -0.26 4.05
N ILE A 93 1.68 -0.54 4.40
CA ILE A 93 0.60 0.46 4.35
C ILE A 93 0.82 1.58 5.36
N ASP A 94 1.32 1.25 6.56
CA ASP A 94 1.74 2.24 7.57
C ASP A 94 2.88 3.11 7.03
N GLY A 95 3.85 2.52 6.35
CA GLY A 95 4.93 3.25 5.67
C GLY A 95 4.43 4.22 4.58
N ILE A 96 3.40 3.83 3.81
CA ILE A 96 2.76 4.75 2.85
C ILE A 96 2.08 5.91 3.59
N LEU A 97 1.39 5.62 4.69
CA LEU A 97 0.67 6.61 5.49
C LEU A 97 1.64 7.64 6.10
N ASP A 98 2.77 7.19 6.63
CA ASP A 98 3.82 8.04 7.22
C ASP A 98 4.47 9.00 6.21
N GLU A 99 4.51 8.61 4.93
CA GLU A 99 5.08 9.42 3.84
C GLU A 99 4.05 10.35 3.17
N LEU A 100 2.78 10.33 3.61
CA LEU A 100 1.81 11.35 3.21
C LEU A 100 2.13 12.68 3.92
N PRO A 101 2.03 13.83 3.22
CA PRO A 101 2.28 15.11 3.86
C PRO A 101 1.20 15.39 4.92
N GLU A 102 1.63 15.87 6.09
CA GLU A 102 0.74 16.44 7.10
C GLU A 102 -0.02 17.64 6.50
N GLU A 103 -1.34 17.69 6.66
CA GLU A 103 -2.20 18.81 6.22
C GLU A 103 -2.21 20.01 7.18
#